data_AF-A0A2U1K485-F1
#
_entry.id   AF-A0A2U1K485-F1
#
_cell.length_a   1.000
_cell.length_b   1.000
_cell.length_c   1.000
_cell.angle_alpha   90.00
_cell.angle_beta   90.00
_cell.angle_gamma   90.00
#
_symmetry.space_group_name_H-M   'P 1'
#
loop_
_entity.id
_entity.type
_entity.pdbx_description
1 polymer ?
#
loop_
_entity_poly.entity_id
_entity_poly.type
_entity_poly.pdbx_seq_one_letter_code
_entity_poly.pdbx_strand_id
1 'polypeptide(L)'
;MRKAHALWITAFFIIYLLTFLPNFGIMNDLKFIGFLPQSLAWVLLLNAINTVIIFVIYFKFFKPFAQNVEEKMMKIEQEGEQT
;
A
#
# COMPACT_ATOMS: atom_id res chain seq x y z
N MET A 1 -8.01 17.27 -9.78
CA MET A 1 -8.17 15.82 -9.51
C MET A 1 -6.91 15.00 -9.87
N ARG A 2 -6.43 14.99 -11.13
CA ARG A 2 -5.31 14.13 -11.57
C ARG A 2 -3.93 14.41 -10.92
N LYS A 3 -3.58 15.69 -10.70
CA LYS A 3 -2.28 16.09 -10.13
C LYS A 3 -2.11 15.72 -8.66
N ALA A 4 -3.20 15.80 -7.88
CA ALA A 4 -3.19 15.44 -6.45
C ALA A 4 -2.97 13.92 -6.27
N HIS A 5 -3.63 13.09 -7.07
CA HIS A 5 -3.40 11.63 -7.05
C HIS A 5 -1.96 11.26 -7.42
N ALA A 6 -1.37 11.91 -8.43
CA ALA A 6 0.04 11.70 -8.76
C ALA A 6 0.97 12.05 -7.60
N LEU A 7 0.65 13.12 -6.85
CA LEU A 7 1.42 13.54 -5.67
C LEU A 7 1.30 12.51 -4.53
N TRP A 8 0.09 11.99 -4.27
CA TRP A 8 -0.13 10.92 -3.30
C TRP A 8 0.57 9.62 -3.66
N ILE A 9 0.53 9.21 -4.93
CA ILE A 9 1.23 8.02 -5.44
C ILE A 9 2.75 8.19 -5.33
N THR A 10 3.26 9.35 -5.73
CA THR A 10 4.70 9.63 -5.66
C THR A 10 5.18 9.63 -4.21
N ALA A 11 4.43 10.27 -3.30
CA ALA A 11 4.72 10.26 -1.88
C ALA A 11 4.69 8.84 -1.30
N PHE A 12 3.72 8.01 -1.72
CA PHE A 12 3.67 6.60 -1.34
C PHE A 12 4.92 5.84 -1.76
N PHE A 13 5.35 5.95 -3.02
CA PHE A 13 6.55 5.25 -3.50
C PHE A 13 7.84 5.75 -2.84
N ILE A 14 7.94 7.05 -2.54
CA ILE A 14 9.09 7.59 -1.80
C ILE A 14 9.11 7.04 -0.37
N ILE A 15 7.99 7.10 0.37
CA ILE A 15 7.90 6.56 1.72
C ILE A 15 8.20 5.05 1.73
N TYR A 16 7.66 4.33 0.74
CA TYR A 16 7.94 2.91 0.53
C TYR A 16 9.44 2.66 0.31
N LEU A 17 10.12 3.43 -0.54
CA LEU A 17 11.56 3.31 -0.76
C LEU A 17 12.36 3.58 0.53
N LEU A 18 11.97 4.60 1.30
CA LEU A 18 12.60 4.92 2.58
C LEU A 18 12.49 3.75 3.58
N THR A 19 11.47 2.89 3.46
CA THR A 19 11.37 1.70 4.31
C THR A 19 12.53 0.71 4.13
N PHE A 20 13.22 0.76 2.98
CA PHE A 20 14.35 -0.13 2.69
C PHE A 20 15.70 0.45 3.10
N LEU A 21 15.78 1.73 3.50
CA LEU A 21 17.05 2.36 3.91
C LEU A 21 17.82 1.55 4.97
N PRO A 22 17.19 0.98 6.02
CA PRO A 22 17.88 0.11 6.97
C PRO A 22 18.56 -1.11 6.33
N ASN A 23 17.97 -1.66 5.26
CA ASN A 23 18.54 -2.82 4.54
C ASN A 23 19.80 -2.46 3.74
N PHE A 24 19.97 -1.18 3.36
CA PHE A 24 21.17 -0.67 2.69
C PHE A 24 22.27 -0.24 3.67
N GLY A 25 22.11 -0.51 4.97
CA GLY A 25 23.07 -0.10 6.00
C GLY A 25 22.89 1.34 6.49
N ILE A 26 21.95 2.09 5.92
CA ILE A 26 21.62 3.47 6.34
C ILE A 26 20.66 3.36 7.54
N MET A 27 21.07 3.86 8.72
CA MET A 27 20.42 3.60 10.02
C MET A 27 20.62 2.19 10.60
N ASN A 28 21.63 1.44 10.12
CA ASN A 28 22.03 0.14 10.70
C ASN A 28 23.12 0.31 11.78
N ASP A 29 22.85 1.17 12.77
CA ASP A 29 23.69 1.22 13.97
C ASP A 29 23.42 -0.02 14.84
N LEU A 30 24.46 -0.52 15.54
CA LEU A 30 24.35 -1.56 16.57
C LEU A 30 23.65 -1.08 17.86
N LYS A 31 22.69 -0.17 17.71
CA LYS A 31 21.86 0.35 18.80
C LYS A 31 20.65 -0.55 18.95
N PHE A 32 20.28 -0.81 20.20
CA PHE A 32 19.08 -1.56 20.53
C PHE A 32 18.00 -0.58 21.01
N ILE A 33 16.78 -0.75 20.51
CA ILE A 33 15.59 -0.08 21.04
C ILE A 33 14.86 -1.12 21.88
N GLY A 34 15.03 -1.06 23.20
CA GLY A 34 14.53 -2.09 24.11
C GLY A 34 15.20 -3.43 23.89
N PHE A 35 14.42 -4.47 23.54
CA PHE A 35 14.92 -5.83 23.26
C PHE A 35 15.32 -6.05 21.79
N LEU A 36 14.91 -5.17 20.88
CA LEU A 36 15.11 -5.36 19.44
C LEU A 36 16.27 -4.50 18.92
N PRO A 37 17.08 -5.02 17.97
CA PRO A 37 17.99 -4.18 17.20
C PRO A 37 17.21 -3.03 16.55
N GLN A 38 17.77 -1.81 16.58
CA GLN A 38 17.14 -0.60 16.05
C GLN A 38 16.74 -0.76 14.58
N SER A 39 17.57 -1.41 13.77
CA SER A 39 17.28 -1.69 12.36
C SER A 39 16.06 -2.60 12.21
N LEU A 40 15.95 -3.64 13.04
CA LEU A 40 14.82 -4.56 13.04
C LEU A 40 13.54 -3.89 13.52
N ALA A 41 13.62 -3.05 14.57
CA ALA A 41 12.49 -2.25 15.04
C ALA A 41 11.95 -1.30 13.95
N TRP A 42 12.85 -0.67 13.18
CA TRP A 42 12.46 0.15 12.04
C TRP A 42 11.76 -0.65 10.96
N VAL A 43 12.33 -1.78 10.55
CA VAL A 43 11.73 -2.66 9.54
C VAL A 43 10.32 -3.11 9.95
N LEU A 44 10.12 -3.48 11.21
CA LEU A 44 8.79 -3.86 11.72
C LEU A 44 7.80 -2.69 11.70
N LEU A 45 8.22 -1.51 12.16
CA LEU A 45 7.37 -0.32 12.17
C LEU A 45 6.95 0.07 10.75
N LEU A 46 7.88 0.02 9.80
CA LEU A 46 7.62 0.35 8.40
C LEU A 46 6.69 -0.68 7.73
N ASN A 47 6.84 -1.96 8.04
CA ASN A 47 5.90 -3.00 7.59
C ASN A 47 4.50 -2.82 8.19
N ALA A 48 4.40 -2.44 9.46
CA ALA A 48 3.11 -2.13 10.09
C ALA A 48 2.43 -0.95 9.39
N ILE A 49 3.16 0.13 9.10
CA ILE A 49 2.66 1.28 8.35
C ILE A 49 2.20 0.87 6.94
N ASN A 50 3.01 0.08 6.21
CA ASN A 50 2.64 -0.42 4.89
C ASN A 50 1.34 -1.23 4.93
N THR A 51 1.17 -2.09 5.93
CA THR A 51 -0.05 -2.88 6.13
C THR A 51 -1.27 -1.98 6.31
N VAL A 52 -1.17 -0.94 7.15
CA VAL A 52 -2.26 0.04 7.36
C VAL A 52 -2.59 0.77 6.06
N ILE A 53 -1.58 1.20 5.30
CA ILE A 53 -1.80 1.89 4.01
C ILE A 53 -2.53 0.99 3.03
N ILE A 54 -2.13 -0.28 2.90
CA ILE A 54 -2.81 -1.25 2.03
C ILE A 54 -4.27 -1.42 2.46
N PHE A 55 -4.55 -1.53 3.75
CA PHE A 55 -5.92 -1.60 4.27
C PHE A 55 -6.75 -0.36 3.87
N VAL A 56 -6.19 0.84 4.04
CA VAL A 56 -6.87 2.08 3.66
C VAL A 56 -7.12 2.13 2.15
N ILE A 57 -6.13 1.78 1.33
CA ILE A 57 -6.26 1.73 -0.13
C ILE A 57 -7.31 0.69 -0.54
N TYR A 58 -7.30 -0.48 0.10
CA TYR A 58 -8.25 -1.55 -0.16
C TYR A 58 -9.69 -1.09 0.07
N PHE A 59 -9.98 -0.56 1.26
CA PHE A 59 -11.33 -0.10 1.60
C PHE A 59 -11.79 1.10 0.77
N LYS A 60 -10.88 2.03 0.48
CA LYS A 60 -11.23 3.30 -0.17
C LYS A 60 -11.30 3.22 -1.69
N PHE A 61 -10.44 2.43 -2.32
CA PHE A 61 -10.32 2.36 -3.78
C PHE A 61 -10.69 0.98 -4.33
N PHE A 62 -10.20 -0.10 -3.71
CA PHE A 62 -10.37 -1.44 -4.25
C PHE A 62 -11.78 -1.99 -4.03
N LYS A 63 -12.39 -1.76 -2.87
CA LYS A 63 -13.77 -2.16 -2.59
C LYS A 63 -14.78 -1.55 -3.57
N PRO A 64 -14.82 -0.22 -3.78
CA PRO A 64 -15.73 0.35 -4.78
C PRO A 64 -15.35 -0.05 -6.21
N PHE A 65 -14.06 -0.24 -6.50
CA PHE A 65 -13.63 -0.74 -7.81
C PHE A 65 -14.15 -2.16 -8.08
N ALA A 66 -14.01 -3.08 -7.12
CA ALA A 66 -14.49 -4.46 -7.22
C ALA A 66 -16.01 -4.50 -7.45
N GLN A 67 -16.77 -3.70 -6.69
CA GLN A 67 -18.22 -3.59 -6.86
C GLN A 67 -18.61 -3.09 -8.26
N ASN A 68 -17.90 -2.09 -8.79
CA ASN A 68 -18.14 -1.59 -10.15
C ASN A 68 -17.76 -2.59 -11.25
N VAL A 69 -16.72 -3.40 -11.02
CA VAL A 69 -16.31 -4.47 -11.96
C VAL A 69 -17.34 -5.60 -11.96
N GLU A 70 -17.81 -6.01 -10.79
CA GLU A 70 -18.84 -7.03 -10.62
C GLU A 70 -20.17 -6.61 -11.28
N GLU A 71 -20.61 -5.36 -11.08
CA GLU A 71 -21.78 -4.80 -11.77
C GLU A 71 -21.61 -4.76 -13.29
N LYS A 72 -20.41 -4.44 -13.78
CA LYS A 72 -20.12 -4.44 -15.22
C LYS A 72 -20.10 -5.85 -15.80
N MET A 73 -19.54 -6.82 -15.09
CA MET A 73 -19.54 -8.22 -15.53
C MET A 73 -20.96 -8.78 -15.59
N MET A 74 -21.79 -8.55 -14.56
CA MET A 74 -23.19 -8.99 -14.58
C MET A 74 -24.00 -8.38 -15.73
N LYS A 75 -23.78 -7.10 -16.07
CA LYS A 75 -24.45 -6.46 -17.21
C LYS A 75 -24.04 -7.06 -18.56
N ILE A 76 -22.75 -7.35 -18.73
CA ILE A 76 -22.23 -7.99 -19.96
C ILE A 76 -22.81 -9.41 -20.10
N GLU A 77 -22.97 -10.14 -19.00
CA GLU A 77 -23.53 -11.49 -18.99
C GLU A 77 -25.04 -11.48 -19.33
N GLN A 78 -25.79 -10.51 -18.81
CA GLN A 78 -27.21 -10.32 -19.14
C GLN A 78 -27.46 -9.86 -20.59
N GLU A 79 -26.57 -9.05 -21.16
CA GLU A 79 -26.64 -8.65 -22.58
C GLU A 79 -26.23 -9.80 -23.51
N GLY A 80 -25.39 -10.74 -23.06
CA GLY A 80 -24.98 -11.93 -23.81
C GLY A 80 -26.02 -13.05 -23.87
N GLU A 81 -26.91 -13.15 -22.88
CA GLU A 81 -28.02 -14.14 -22.87
C GLU A 81 -29.25 -13.69 -23.68
N GLN A 82 -29.31 -12.44 -24.14
CA GLN A 82 -30.43 -11.88 -24.93
C GLN A 82 -30.22 -11.93 -26.46
N THR A 83 -29.11 -12.49 -26.94
CA THR A 83 -28.84 -12.79 -28.37
C THR A 83 -28.80 -14.27 -28.63
#